data_AF-A0A852L4U8-F1
#
_entry.id   AF-A0A852L4U8-F1
#
_cell.length_a   1.000
_cell.length_b   1.000
_cell.length_c   1.000
_cell.angle_alpha   90.00
_cell.angle_beta   90.00
_cell.angle_gamma   90.00
#
_symmetry.space_group_name_H-M   'P 1'
#
loop_
_entity.id
_entity.type
_entity.pdbx_description
1 polymer ?
#
loop_
_entity_poly.entity_id
_entity_poly.type
_entity_poly.pdbx_seq_one_letter_code
_entity_poly.pdbx_strand_id
1 'polypeptide(L)'
;DFECGEEVELSFCKNGQWQGAAFHVRRELLQGRALFPHVLLKNCSVEFNFGQRPQPFCPRPPGYSFLQQLPLAQRVRATTGPRCKAECELLMMVGLPAAGKTTWALKHAAANPSKKYNILGTNAIMDKMRVMGLRRQRNYAGRWDVLIQQATQCLNRLIQIAARKRRNYILDQV
;
A
#
# COMPACT_ATOMS: atom_id res chain seq x y z
N ASP A 1 -13.37 -11.22 -18.05
CA ASP A 1 -12.31 -12.10 -18.59
C ASP A 1 -11.13 -11.20 -18.96
N PHE A 2 -9.89 -11.63 -18.71
CA PHE A 2 -8.70 -10.86 -19.11
C PHE A 2 -8.27 -11.17 -20.55
N GLU A 3 -8.78 -12.25 -21.14
CA GLU A 3 -8.33 -12.76 -22.45
C GLU A 3 -9.34 -12.47 -23.59
N CYS A 4 -10.62 -12.29 -23.27
CA CYS A 4 -11.67 -12.01 -24.26
C CYS A 4 -12.22 -10.58 -24.14
N GLY A 5 -12.25 -9.84 -25.26
CA GLY A 5 -12.83 -8.49 -25.36
C GLY A 5 -11.84 -7.32 -25.30
N GLU A 6 -12.35 -6.11 -25.53
CA GLU A 6 -11.58 -4.84 -25.45
C GLU A 6 -11.44 -4.32 -24.00
N GLU A 7 -12.36 -4.73 -23.12
CA GLU A 7 -12.45 -4.25 -21.75
C GLU A 7 -12.33 -5.38 -20.73
N VAL A 8 -11.65 -5.08 -19.63
CA VAL A 8 -11.54 -5.94 -18.44
C VAL A 8 -12.58 -5.47 -17.43
N GLU A 9 -13.52 -6.36 -17.11
CA GLU A 9 -14.53 -6.15 -16.07
C GLU A 9 -14.01 -6.58 -14.69
N LEU A 10 -14.25 -5.73 -13.68
CA LEU A 10 -14.03 -6.02 -12.26
C LEU A 10 -15.37 -5.98 -11.55
N SER A 11 -15.79 -7.11 -10.98
CA SER A 11 -17.05 -7.26 -10.25
C SER A 11 -16.82 -7.69 -8.80
N PHE A 12 -17.80 -7.45 -7.93
CA PHE A 12 -17.76 -7.89 -6.53
C PHE A 12 -18.91 -8.84 -6.19
N CYS A 13 -18.62 -9.79 -5.28
CA CYS A 13 -19.64 -10.59 -4.61
C CYS A 13 -19.57 -10.33 -3.10
N LYS A 14 -20.73 -10.18 -2.47
CA LYS A 14 -20.86 -10.04 -1.02
C LYS A 14 -21.68 -11.21 -0.50
N ASN A 15 -21.11 -12.00 0.41
CA ASN A 15 -21.76 -13.19 0.99
C ASN A 15 -22.33 -14.15 -0.08
N GLY A 16 -21.60 -14.36 -1.17
CA GLY A 16 -22.02 -15.20 -2.31
C GLY A 16 -22.99 -14.55 -3.29
N GLN A 17 -23.48 -13.33 -3.03
CA GLN A 17 -24.38 -12.61 -3.93
C GLN A 17 -23.61 -11.64 -4.82
N TRP A 18 -23.82 -11.74 -6.14
CA TRP A 18 -23.23 -10.84 -7.13
C TRP A 18 -23.80 -9.41 -6.98
N GLN A 19 -22.92 -8.41 -7.05
CA GLN A 19 -23.28 -6.99 -6.83
C GLN A 19 -23.24 -6.16 -8.12
N GLY A 20 -23.01 -6.78 -9.28
CA GLY A 20 -22.81 -6.07 -10.54
C GLY A 20 -21.33 -5.85 -10.90
N ALA A 21 -21.12 -5.39 -12.13
CA ALA A 21 -19.84 -4.88 -12.59
C ALA A 21 -19.53 -3.55 -11.88
N ALA A 22 -18.37 -3.45 -11.23
CA ALA A 22 -17.96 -2.24 -10.52
C ALA A 22 -17.08 -1.35 -11.38
N PHE A 23 -16.22 -1.94 -12.22
CA PHE A 23 -15.34 -1.19 -13.11
C PHE A 23 -15.21 -1.90 -14.45
N HIS A 24 -15.13 -1.11 -15.51
CA HIS A 24 -14.68 -1.53 -16.83
C HIS A 24 -13.39 -0.78 -17.15
N VAL A 25 -12.34 -1.52 -17.50
CA VAL A 25 -11.03 -0.95 -17.80
C VAL A 25 -10.61 -1.39 -19.19
N ARG A 26 -10.38 -0.44 -20.09
CA ARG A 26 -9.82 -0.75 -21.42
C ARG A 26 -8.50 -1.50 -21.26
N ARG A 27 -8.38 -2.64 -21.94
CA ARG A 27 -7.21 -3.52 -21.85
C ARG A 27 -5.91 -2.80 -22.22
N GLU A 28 -5.98 -1.86 -23.16
CA GLU A 28 -4.87 -0.99 -23.58
C GLU A 28 -4.25 -0.22 -22.41
N LEU A 29 -5.06 0.25 -21.46
CA LEU A 29 -4.58 1.00 -20.28
C LEU A 29 -3.79 0.13 -19.30
N LEU A 30 -4.08 -1.17 -19.29
CA LEU A 30 -3.34 -2.12 -18.47
C LEU A 30 -1.93 -2.36 -19.01
N GLN A 31 -1.71 -2.20 -20.32
CA GLN A 31 -0.40 -2.39 -20.97
C GLN A 31 0.23 -3.75 -20.62
N GLY A 32 -0.60 -4.80 -20.54
CA GLY A 32 -0.15 -6.15 -20.16
C GLY A 32 0.30 -6.31 -18.70
N ARG A 33 0.12 -5.29 -17.84
CA ARG A 33 0.49 -5.37 -16.42
C ARG A 33 -0.52 -6.21 -15.65
N ALA A 34 -0.01 -7.08 -14.79
CA ALA A 34 -0.83 -7.85 -13.86
C ALA A 34 -1.50 -6.95 -12.81
N LEU A 35 -2.72 -7.32 -12.43
CA LEU A 35 -3.43 -6.72 -11.30
C LEU A 35 -3.10 -7.48 -10.01
N PHE A 36 -3.05 -6.76 -8.90
CA PHE A 36 -2.78 -7.32 -7.57
C PHE A 36 -3.95 -7.01 -6.64
N PRO A 37 -4.43 -7.98 -5.84
CA PRO A 37 -5.39 -7.67 -4.79
C PRO A 37 -4.74 -6.70 -3.79
N HIS A 38 -5.43 -5.60 -3.50
CA HIS A 38 -4.96 -4.60 -2.56
C HIS A 38 -6.04 -4.36 -1.51
N VAL A 39 -5.68 -4.49 -0.23
CA VAL A 39 -6.59 -4.26 0.89
C VAL A 39 -5.93 -3.32 1.89
N LEU A 40 -6.62 -2.22 2.18
CA LEU A 40 -6.23 -1.27 3.20
C LEU A 40 -7.06 -1.54 4.46
N LEU A 41 -6.38 -1.87 5.56
CA LEU A 41 -7.01 -2.13 6.84
C LEU A 41 -6.79 -0.95 7.78
N LYS A 42 -7.79 -0.66 8.60
CA LYS A 42 -7.72 0.37 9.62
C LYS A 42 -8.49 -0.10 10.84
N ASN A 43 -7.78 -0.30 11.95
CA ASN A 43 -8.34 -0.71 13.25
C ASN A 43 -9.21 -1.97 13.17
N CYS A 44 -8.90 -2.90 12.26
CA CYS A 44 -9.63 -4.14 12.09
C CYS A 44 -8.68 -5.30 11.74
N SER A 45 -9.12 -6.50 12.10
CA SER A 45 -8.47 -7.76 11.71
C SER A 45 -9.30 -8.41 10.61
N VAL A 46 -8.63 -9.01 9.63
CA VAL A 46 -9.28 -9.75 8.55
C VAL A 46 -8.52 -11.04 8.29
N GLU A 47 -9.23 -12.03 7.77
CA GLU A 47 -8.65 -13.27 7.24
C GLU A 47 -8.90 -13.32 5.73
N PHE A 48 -7.88 -13.71 4.96
CA PHE A 48 -7.99 -13.87 3.51
C PHE A 48 -8.00 -15.35 3.14
N ASN A 49 -8.90 -15.75 2.25
CA ASN A 49 -8.85 -17.04 1.59
C ASN A 49 -8.59 -16.84 0.10
N PHE A 50 -7.36 -17.12 -0.31
CA PHE A 50 -6.89 -17.10 -1.70
C PHE A 50 -6.93 -18.49 -2.34
N GLY A 51 -7.67 -19.44 -1.75
CA GLY A 51 -7.77 -20.83 -2.20
C GLY A 51 -6.99 -21.83 -1.35
N GLN A 52 -6.37 -21.40 -0.24
CA GLN A 52 -5.60 -22.29 0.65
C GLN A 52 -6.46 -23.15 1.58
N ARG A 53 -7.72 -22.75 1.81
CA ARG A 53 -8.61 -23.48 2.72
C ARG A 53 -9.31 -24.64 1.99
N PRO A 54 -9.62 -25.76 2.68
CA PRO A 54 -10.40 -26.85 2.10
C PRO A 54 -11.79 -26.42 1.61
N GLN A 55 -12.43 -25.49 2.33
CA GLN A 55 -13.73 -24.95 1.99
C GLN A 55 -13.67 -23.41 1.85
N PRO A 56 -14.26 -22.84 0.78
CA PRO A 56 -14.33 -21.39 0.62
C PRO A 56 -15.36 -20.78 1.57
N PHE A 57 -15.22 -19.48 1.90
CA PHE A 57 -16.18 -18.77 2.75
C PHE A 57 -17.55 -18.62 2.09
N CYS A 58 -17.58 -18.52 0.77
CA CYS A 58 -18.78 -18.47 -0.05
C CYS A 58 -18.55 -19.30 -1.34
N PRO A 59 -19.61 -19.77 -2.01
CA PRO A 59 -19.48 -20.43 -3.30
C PRO A 59 -18.72 -19.56 -4.31
N ARG A 60 -17.79 -20.18 -5.02
CA ARG A 60 -17.00 -19.54 -6.08
C ARG A 60 -17.89 -19.37 -7.33
N PRO A 61 -17.95 -18.19 -7.96
CA PRO A 61 -18.67 -18.01 -9.21
C PRO A 61 -18.16 -18.94 -10.32
N PRO A 62 -19.04 -19.46 -11.21
CA PRO A 62 -18.63 -20.25 -12.37
C PRO A 62 -17.65 -19.47 -13.26
N GLY A 63 -16.61 -20.14 -13.78
CA GLY A 63 -15.60 -19.52 -14.66
C GLY A 63 -14.48 -18.74 -13.96
N TYR A 64 -14.54 -18.54 -12.63
CA TYR A 64 -13.50 -17.82 -11.87
C TYR A 64 -12.69 -18.78 -11.03
N SER A 65 -11.38 -18.60 -10.89
CA SER A 65 -10.52 -19.42 -10.02
C SER A 65 -9.91 -18.60 -8.87
N PHE A 66 -9.48 -19.29 -7.81
CA PHE A 66 -8.76 -18.64 -6.72
C PHE A 66 -7.30 -18.33 -7.11
N LEU A 67 -6.72 -17.26 -6.55
CA LEU A 67 -5.34 -16.85 -6.87
C LEU A 67 -4.29 -17.94 -6.63
N GLN A 68 -4.44 -18.78 -5.60
CA GLN A 68 -3.50 -19.88 -5.36
C GLN A 68 -3.66 -21.06 -6.34
N GLN A 69 -4.75 -21.13 -7.09
CA GLN A 69 -4.96 -22.16 -8.11
C GLN A 69 -4.31 -21.79 -9.44
N LEU A 70 -3.94 -20.51 -9.63
CA LEU A 70 -3.24 -20.07 -10.85
C LEU A 70 -1.85 -20.73 -10.96
N PRO A 71 -1.47 -21.33 -12.08
CA PRO A 71 -0.11 -21.86 -12.28
C PRO A 71 0.97 -20.81 -12.02
N LEU A 72 2.14 -21.23 -11.51
CA LEU A 72 3.26 -20.30 -11.25
C LEU A 72 3.69 -19.52 -12.50
N ALA A 73 3.62 -20.14 -13.67
CA ALA A 73 3.94 -19.52 -14.96
C ALA A 73 3.03 -18.31 -15.30
N GLN A 74 1.82 -18.25 -14.72
CA GLN A 74 0.86 -17.15 -14.92
C GLN A 74 0.93 -16.11 -13.80
N ARG A 75 1.83 -16.27 -12.81
CA ARG A 75 1.97 -15.34 -11.71
C ARG A 75 3.14 -14.40 -11.95
N VAL A 76 2.85 -13.11 -11.88
CA VAL A 76 3.89 -12.07 -11.94
C VAL A 76 4.29 -11.68 -10.53
N ARG A 77 5.60 -11.61 -10.27
CA ARG A 77 6.11 -11.12 -8.99
C ARG A 77 5.76 -9.64 -8.85
N ALA A 78 5.20 -9.27 -7.70
CA ALA A 78 4.98 -7.88 -7.36
C ALA A 78 6.31 -7.09 -7.31
N THR A 79 6.21 -5.78 -7.11
CA THR A 79 7.36 -4.87 -7.05
C THR A 79 8.53 -5.43 -6.22
N THR A 80 9.62 -5.77 -6.91
CA THR A 80 10.86 -6.24 -6.27
C THR A 80 11.69 -5.02 -5.85
N GLY A 81 12.40 -5.14 -4.73
CA GLY A 81 13.34 -4.11 -4.29
C GLY A 81 14.69 -4.25 -4.99
N PRO A 82 15.70 -3.45 -4.59
CA PRO A 82 17.08 -3.61 -5.03
C PRO A 82 17.60 -5.04 -4.79
N ARG A 83 18.58 -5.49 -5.59
CA ARG A 83 19.07 -6.88 -5.55
C ARG A 83 19.82 -7.16 -4.25
N CYS A 84 20.60 -6.20 -3.77
CA CYS A 84 21.35 -6.30 -2.52
C CYS A 84 21.20 -5.03 -1.68
N LYS A 85 21.73 -5.05 -0.45
CA LYS A 85 21.71 -3.86 0.41
C LYS A 85 22.59 -2.71 -0.11
N ALA A 86 23.68 -3.03 -0.82
CA ALA A 86 24.57 -2.01 -1.38
C ALA A 86 23.90 -1.18 -2.50
N GLU A 87 22.88 -1.73 -3.16
CA GLU A 87 22.06 -1.01 -4.15
C GLU A 87 20.87 -0.26 -3.51
N CYS A 88 20.67 -0.35 -2.19
CA CYS A 88 19.60 0.37 -1.52
C CYS A 88 20.06 1.80 -1.21
N GLU A 89 19.19 2.76 -1.47
CA GLU A 89 19.42 4.16 -1.14
C GLU A 89 18.68 4.55 0.13
N LEU A 90 19.41 5.22 1.03
CA LEU A 90 18.87 5.84 2.22
C LEU A 90 19.23 7.31 2.21
N LEU A 91 18.21 8.17 2.09
CA LEU A 91 18.38 9.61 2.17
C LEU A 91 17.84 10.08 3.53
N MET A 92 18.62 10.84 4.28
CA MET A 92 18.17 11.43 5.54
C MET A 92 18.03 12.93 5.37
N MET A 93 16.83 13.45 5.64
CA MET A 93 16.57 14.87 5.57
C MET A 93 17.08 15.54 6.84
N VAL A 94 17.95 16.54 6.68
CA VAL A 94 18.49 17.37 7.77
C VAL A 94 18.27 18.84 7.40
N GLY A 95 17.78 19.63 8.36
CA GLY A 95 17.57 21.06 8.16
C GLY A 95 16.52 21.63 9.09
N LEU A 96 16.34 22.94 9.04
CA LEU A 96 15.43 23.66 9.93
C LEU A 96 13.97 23.23 9.75
N PRO A 97 13.12 23.36 10.79
CA PRO A 97 11.68 23.27 10.65
C PRO A 97 11.17 24.22 9.56
N ALA A 98 10.13 23.83 8.84
CA ALA A 98 9.52 24.60 7.74
C ALA A 98 10.44 24.96 6.55
N ALA A 99 11.69 24.45 6.48
CA ALA A 99 12.60 24.69 5.36
C ALA A 99 12.28 23.90 4.06
N GLY A 100 11.11 23.26 3.96
CA GLY A 100 10.68 22.52 2.76
C GLY A 100 11.22 21.09 2.60
N LYS A 101 11.78 20.49 3.67
CA LYS A 101 12.35 19.11 3.65
C LYS A 101 11.37 18.07 3.10
N THR A 102 10.16 18.01 3.65
CA THR A 102 9.10 17.08 3.19
C THR A 102 8.74 17.32 1.73
N THR A 103 8.66 18.59 1.30
CA THR A 103 8.38 18.95 -0.09
C THR A 103 9.46 18.44 -1.03
N TRP A 104 10.73 18.59 -0.65
CA TRP A 104 11.85 18.04 -1.41
C TRP A 104 11.79 16.52 -1.49
N ALA A 105 11.55 15.83 -0.37
CA ALA A 105 11.46 14.37 -0.32
C ALA A 105 10.37 13.82 -1.24
N LEU A 106 9.18 14.44 -1.22
CA LEU A 106 8.06 14.06 -2.10
C LEU A 106 8.40 14.30 -3.58
N LYS A 107 8.99 15.45 -3.91
CA LYS A 107 9.41 15.77 -5.29
C LYS A 107 10.49 14.82 -5.78
N HIS A 108 11.48 14.49 -4.94
CA HIS A 108 12.55 13.56 -5.27
C HIS A 108 12.01 12.15 -5.53
N ALA A 109 11.08 11.67 -4.70
CA ALA A 109 10.43 10.38 -4.90
C ALA A 109 9.59 10.35 -6.19
N ALA A 110 8.85 11.42 -6.49
CA ALA A 110 8.04 11.54 -7.71
C ALA A 110 8.90 11.62 -8.99
N ALA A 111 10.06 12.28 -8.92
CA ALA A 111 11.01 12.35 -10.03
C ALA A 111 11.72 11.01 -10.31
N ASN A 112 11.71 10.09 -9.34
CA ASN A 112 12.38 8.79 -9.41
C ASN A 112 11.40 7.62 -9.17
N PRO A 113 10.37 7.45 -10.03
CA PRO A 113 9.32 6.45 -9.81
C PRO A 113 9.82 5.00 -9.85
N SER A 114 10.93 4.75 -10.56
CA SER A 114 11.58 3.43 -10.61
C SER A 114 12.23 3.04 -9.28
N LYS A 115 12.72 4.01 -8.51
CA LYS A 115 13.37 3.79 -7.20
C LYS A 115 12.37 3.45 -6.12
N LYS A 116 11.10 3.88 -6.25
CA LYS A 116 10.01 3.56 -5.32
C LYS A 116 10.38 3.84 -3.86
N TYR A 117 10.85 5.05 -3.58
CA TYR A 117 11.24 5.48 -2.25
C TYR A 117 10.09 5.36 -1.25
N ASN A 118 10.40 4.86 -0.07
CA ASN A 118 9.50 4.81 1.07
C ASN A 118 9.86 5.97 2.00
N ILE A 119 9.01 6.99 2.04
CA ILE A 119 9.21 8.16 2.90
C ILE A 119 8.73 7.80 4.30
N LEU A 120 9.64 7.87 5.27
CA LEU A 120 9.39 7.59 6.68
C LEU A 120 9.54 8.88 7.46
N GLY A 121 8.44 9.35 8.05
CA GLY A 121 8.42 10.56 8.87
C GLY A 121 7.25 10.55 9.83
N THR A 122 7.38 11.22 10.97
CA THR A 122 6.32 11.32 11.99
C THR A 122 5.07 11.98 11.41
N ASN A 123 5.22 13.01 10.57
CA ASN A 123 4.11 13.66 9.87
C ASN A 123 3.32 12.70 8.97
N ALA A 124 4.02 11.87 8.19
CA ALA A 124 3.37 10.88 7.32
C ALA A 124 2.56 9.86 8.12
N ILE A 125 3.06 9.44 9.29
CA ILE A 125 2.35 8.53 10.20
C ILE A 125 1.13 9.21 10.83
N MET A 126 1.30 10.43 11.36
CA MET A 126 0.21 11.21 11.95
C MET A 126 -0.93 11.44 10.95
N ASP A 127 -0.61 11.60 9.67
CA ASP A 127 -1.62 11.74 8.62
C ASP A 127 -2.40 10.46 8.35
N LYS A 128 -1.77 9.29 8.51
CA LYS A 128 -2.45 7.99 8.43
C LYS A 128 -3.28 7.66 9.66
N MET A 129 -2.93 8.21 10.83
CA MET A 129 -3.69 8.06 12.07
C MET A 129 -5.00 8.88 12.10
N ARG A 130 -5.20 9.81 11.15
CA ARG A 130 -6.43 10.63 11.07
C ARG A 130 -7.67 9.76 10.96
N VAL A 131 -8.71 10.05 11.75
CA VAL A 131 -10.05 9.46 11.59
C VAL A 131 -10.83 10.29 10.57
N MET A 132 -11.43 9.64 9.56
CA MET A 132 -12.20 10.33 8.51
C MET A 132 -13.42 11.00 9.15
N GLY A 133 -13.72 12.25 8.77
CA GLY A 133 -14.91 12.99 9.23
C GLY A 133 -14.72 13.80 10.52
N LEU A 134 -13.61 13.67 11.25
CA LEU A 134 -13.33 14.50 12.42
C LEU A 134 -12.42 15.69 12.05
N ARG A 135 -12.93 16.93 12.23
CA ARG A 135 -12.13 18.15 12.07
C ARG A 135 -11.06 18.22 13.18
N ARG A 136 -9.84 18.61 12.79
CA ARG A 136 -8.69 18.81 13.71
C ARG A 136 -8.83 20.03 14.62
N GLN A 137 -9.72 20.97 14.31
CA GLN A 137 -9.90 22.19 15.09
C GLN A 137 -10.43 21.81 16.49
N ARG A 138 -9.66 22.14 17.52
CA ARG A 138 -9.88 21.91 18.97
C ARG A 138 -9.60 20.53 19.58
N ASN A 139 -9.36 19.47 18.83
CA ASN A 139 -9.04 18.14 19.42
C ASN A 139 -7.58 17.97 19.88
N TYR A 140 -6.71 18.93 19.58
CA TYR A 140 -5.29 18.86 19.90
C TYR A 140 -4.90 19.46 21.25
N ALA A 141 -5.78 20.26 21.87
CA ALA A 141 -5.51 20.83 23.18
C ALA A 141 -5.43 19.70 24.22
N GLY A 142 -4.21 19.28 24.57
CA GLY A 142 -3.91 18.27 25.58
C GLY A 142 -3.54 16.85 25.09
N ARG A 143 -3.65 16.53 23.79
CA ARG A 143 -3.29 15.19 23.25
C ARG A 143 -2.23 15.20 22.14
N TRP A 144 -1.77 16.39 21.74
CA TRP A 144 -0.72 16.53 20.72
C TRP A 144 0.54 15.74 21.10
N ASP A 145 0.97 15.82 22.36
CA ASP A 145 2.16 15.13 22.85
C ASP A 145 2.03 13.61 22.79
N VAL A 146 0.85 13.08 23.17
CA VAL A 146 0.55 11.65 23.09
C VAL A 146 0.58 11.17 21.63
N LEU A 147 0.01 11.94 20.72
CA LEU A 147 0.00 11.60 19.28
C LEU A 147 1.40 11.64 18.68
N ILE A 148 2.21 12.65 19.01
CA ILE A 148 3.62 12.69 18.61
C ILE A 148 4.36 11.49 19.17
N GLN A 149 4.19 11.19 20.45
CA GLN A 149 4.87 10.07 21.11
C GLN A 149 4.53 8.74 20.41
N GLN A 150 3.25 8.50 20.11
CA GLN A 150 2.81 7.32 19.37
C GLN A 150 3.38 7.29 17.94
N ALA A 151 3.33 8.42 17.22
CA ALA A 151 3.88 8.50 15.86
C ALA A 151 5.40 8.22 15.85
N THR A 152 6.14 8.72 16.84
CA THR A 152 7.58 8.45 17.02
C THR A 152 7.85 6.98 17.32
N GLN A 153 7.05 6.35 18.19
CA GLN A 153 7.16 4.91 18.46
C GLN A 153 6.90 4.07 17.19
N CYS A 154 5.85 4.42 16.44
CA CYS A 154 5.57 3.78 15.14
C CYS A 154 6.74 3.98 14.16
N LEU A 155 7.30 5.19 14.08
CA LEU A 155 8.44 5.48 13.20
C LEU A 155 9.66 4.62 13.55
N ASN A 156 10.01 4.53 14.83
CA ASN A 156 11.12 3.69 15.29
C ASN A 156 10.92 2.22 14.92
N ARG A 157 9.68 1.71 15.04
CA ARG A 157 9.36 0.34 14.60
C ARG A 157 9.49 0.18 13.09
N LEU A 158 9.04 1.17 12.30
CA LEU A 158 9.18 1.16 10.85
C LEU A 158 10.66 1.21 10.43
N ILE A 159 11.51 1.96 11.12
CA ILE A 159 12.96 2.01 10.88
C ILE A 159 13.60 0.63 11.13
N GLN A 160 13.24 -0.03 12.24
CA GLN A 160 13.73 -1.40 12.52
C GLN A 160 13.32 -2.40 11.42
N ILE A 161 12.11 -2.27 10.88
CA ILE A 161 11.64 -3.10 9.76
C ILE A 161 12.41 -2.73 8.48
N ALA A 162 12.60 -1.44 8.21
CA ALA A 162 13.30 -0.92 7.05
C ALA A 162 14.74 -1.45 6.97
N ALA A 163 15.45 -1.49 8.10
CA ALA A 163 16.82 -2.02 8.19
C ALA A 163 16.95 -3.50 7.78
N ARG A 164 15.84 -4.26 7.81
CA ARG A 164 15.77 -5.69 7.45
C ARG A 164 15.23 -5.92 6.04
N LYS A 165 14.79 -4.89 5.33
CA LYS A 165 14.21 -4.99 3.99
C LYS A 165 15.12 -4.33 2.95
N ARG A 166 15.16 -4.89 1.74
CA ARG A 166 15.84 -4.29 0.58
C ARG A 166 14.88 -3.35 -0.13
N ARG A 167 14.92 -2.06 0.23
CA ARG A 167 14.10 -0.99 -0.37
C ARG A 167 14.85 0.34 -0.26
N ASN A 168 14.44 1.31 -1.07
CA ASN A 168 14.92 2.68 -0.97
C ASN A 168 14.05 3.46 0.03
N TYR A 169 14.67 4.28 0.85
CA TYR A 169 14.04 4.99 1.95
C TYR A 169 14.46 6.46 1.98
N ILE A 170 13.52 7.34 2.34
CA ILE A 170 13.82 8.73 2.71
C ILE A 170 13.35 8.92 4.15
N LEU A 171 14.26 9.25 5.05
CA LEU A 171 13.94 9.59 6.44
C LEU A 171 13.65 11.09 6.52
N ASP A 172 12.38 11.44 6.63
CA ASP A 172 11.88 12.80 6.81
C ASP A 172 11.60 13.02 8.31
N GLN A 173 12.67 13.14 9.08
CA GLN A 173 12.58 13.48 10.50
C GLN A 173 12.57 15.01 10.66
N VAL A 174 11.68 15.48 11.54
CA VAL A 174 11.60 16.87 11.98
C VAL A 174 12.56 17.08 13.14
#